data_AF-A0A2D0NEZ6-F1
#
_entry.id   AF-A0A2D0NEZ6-F1
#
_cell.length_a   1.000
_cell.length_b   1.000
_cell.length_c   1.000
_cell.angle_alpha   90.00
_cell.angle_beta   90.00
_cell.angle_gamma   90.00
#
_symmetry.space_group_name_H-M   'P 1'
#
loop_
_entity.id
_entity.type
_entity.pdbx_description
1 polymer ?
#
loop_
_entity_poly.entity_id
_entity_poly.type
_entity_poly.pdbx_seq_one_letter_code
_entity_poly.pdbx_strand_id
1 'polypeptide(L)'
;MELSNHHANTLLLDIHQDIEEYADAFATKVLDEKNLDFLTYPPNCGFTDRERAELQKLAGNDDLKNAFRKLLADHAAGIVFNILNLFDGTGFPKNDEDEWTGIKLVDEEPVESATPVDDWLHDKFYETYWDWKAIRGHKGWQLDTETSSDQVD
;
A
#
# COMPACT_ATOMS: atom_id res chain seq x y z
N MET A 1 9.78 10.55 -17.73
CA MET A 1 8.77 9.48 -17.81
C MET A 1 7.69 9.94 -18.79
N GLU A 2 7.08 9.06 -19.59
CA GLU A 2 5.93 9.42 -20.46
C GLU A 2 4.61 9.06 -19.76
N LEU A 3 4.51 9.44 -18.49
CA LEU A 3 3.36 9.21 -17.63
C LEU A 3 2.70 10.56 -17.37
N SER A 4 1.40 10.66 -17.58
CA SER A 4 0.66 11.89 -17.26
C SER A 4 0.40 12.02 -15.76
N ASN A 5 0.27 13.26 -15.29
CA ASN A 5 -0.09 13.55 -13.90
C ASN A 5 -1.43 12.92 -13.51
N HIS A 6 -2.38 12.83 -14.45
CA HIS A 6 -3.68 12.20 -14.22
C HIS A 6 -3.56 10.70 -13.92
N HIS A 7 -2.84 9.95 -14.75
CA HIS A 7 -2.65 8.51 -14.53
C HIS A 7 -1.74 8.22 -13.35
N ALA A 8 -0.70 9.04 -13.13
CA ALA A 8 0.14 8.94 -11.94
C ALA A 8 -0.71 9.07 -10.66
N ASN A 9 -1.56 10.10 -10.58
CA ASN A 9 -2.43 10.30 -9.43
C ASN A 9 -3.44 9.15 -9.26
N THR A 10 -4.05 8.70 -10.36
CA THR A 10 -5.02 7.60 -10.34
C THR A 10 -4.38 6.30 -9.83
N LEU A 11 -3.17 5.98 -10.30
CA LEU A 11 -2.41 4.83 -9.84
C LEU A 11 -2.08 4.92 -8.35
N LEU A 12 -1.60 6.07 -7.88
CA LEU A 12 -1.22 6.25 -6.48
C LEU A 12 -2.43 6.17 -5.54
N LEU A 13 -3.59 6.69 -5.94
CA LEU A 13 -4.84 6.54 -5.20
C LEU A 13 -5.28 5.07 -5.11
N ASP A 14 -5.21 4.34 -6.22
CA ASP A 14 -5.54 2.91 -6.28
C ASP A 14 -4.64 2.08 -5.35
N ILE A 15 -3.34 2.38 -5.34
CA ILE A 15 -2.38 1.75 -4.43
C ILE A 15 -2.72 2.00 -2.96
N HIS A 16 -3.10 3.24 -2.58
CA HIS A 16 -3.50 3.54 -1.21
C HIS A 16 -4.76 2.79 -0.79
N GLN A 17 -5.73 2.71 -1.70
CA GLN A 17 -6.94 1.91 -1.50
C GLN A 17 -6.59 0.44 -1.28
N ASP A 18 -5.75 -0.15 -2.13
CA ASP A 18 -5.31 -1.53 -2.01
C ASP A 18 -4.58 -1.79 -0.68
N ILE A 19 -3.61 -0.94 -0.31
CA ILE A 19 -2.89 -1.07 0.97
C ILE A 19 -3.88 -1.13 2.14
N GLU A 20 -4.87 -0.25 2.14
CA GLU A 20 -5.89 -0.19 3.19
C GLU A 20 -6.81 -1.41 3.20
N GLU A 21 -7.33 -1.81 2.04
CA GLU A 21 -8.26 -2.93 1.91
C GLU A 21 -7.59 -4.26 2.25
N TYR A 22 -6.37 -4.48 1.77
CA TYR A 22 -5.59 -5.67 2.12
C TYR A 22 -5.26 -5.70 3.61
N ALA A 23 -4.88 -4.57 4.22
CA ALA A 23 -4.61 -4.51 5.65
C ALA A 23 -5.86 -4.83 6.50
N ASP A 24 -7.03 -4.32 6.14
CA ASP A 24 -8.28 -4.60 6.84
C ASP A 24 -8.76 -6.04 6.67
N ALA A 25 -8.74 -6.54 5.43
CA ALA A 25 -9.11 -7.91 5.13
C ALA A 25 -8.20 -8.91 5.85
N PHE A 26 -6.89 -8.66 5.85
CA PHE A 26 -5.92 -9.50 6.55
C PHE A 26 -6.15 -9.48 8.06
N ALA A 27 -6.30 -8.29 8.67
CA ALA A 27 -6.55 -8.16 10.10
C ALA A 27 -7.84 -8.88 10.51
N THR A 28 -8.91 -8.76 9.72
CA THR A 28 -10.19 -9.45 9.96
C THR A 28 -10.03 -10.97 9.89
N LYS A 29 -9.41 -11.50 8.84
CA LYS A 29 -9.26 -12.95 8.67
C LYS A 29 -8.39 -13.58 9.77
N VAL A 30 -7.31 -12.91 10.16
CA VAL A 30 -6.38 -13.43 11.18
C VAL A 30 -6.95 -13.29 12.59
N LEU A 31 -7.51 -12.13 12.94
CA LEU A 31 -7.88 -11.83 14.32
C LEU A 31 -9.31 -12.22 14.66
N ASP A 32 -10.25 -12.12 13.72
CA ASP A 32 -11.67 -12.39 13.98
C ASP A 32 -12.05 -13.79 13.50
N GLU A 33 -11.71 -14.12 12.24
CA GLU A 33 -12.09 -15.41 11.63
C GLU A 33 -11.14 -16.55 12.00
N LYS A 34 -9.95 -16.24 12.54
CA LYS A 34 -8.88 -17.21 12.84
C LYS A 34 -8.51 -18.09 11.64
N ASN A 35 -8.62 -17.52 10.45
CA ASN A 35 -8.39 -18.20 9.18
C ASN A 35 -7.05 -17.76 8.58
N LEU A 36 -6.21 -18.72 8.20
CA LEU A 36 -4.91 -18.49 7.57
C LEU A 36 -4.82 -19.08 6.16
N ASP A 37 -5.88 -19.71 5.66
CA ASP A 37 -5.87 -20.44 4.39
C ASP A 37 -5.94 -19.51 3.16
N PHE A 38 -6.19 -18.22 3.39
CA PHE A 38 -6.19 -17.20 2.35
C PHE A 38 -4.79 -16.70 1.99
N LEU A 39 -3.77 -17.06 2.78
CA LEU A 39 -2.39 -16.62 2.55
C LEU A 39 -1.79 -17.39 1.37
N THR A 40 -1.04 -16.69 0.52
CA THR A 40 -0.51 -17.25 -0.74
C THR A 40 0.99 -17.04 -0.96
N TYR A 41 1.66 -16.23 -0.12
CA TYR A 41 3.07 -15.87 -0.28
C TYR A 41 3.91 -16.19 0.97
N PRO A 42 5.10 -16.81 0.82
CA PRO A 42 5.55 -17.53 -0.39
C PRO A 42 4.56 -18.68 -0.71
N PRO A 43 4.67 -19.40 -1.83
CA PRO A 43 3.81 -20.56 -2.08
C PRO A 43 3.77 -21.49 -0.85
N ASN A 44 2.57 -21.90 -0.42
CA ASN A 44 2.29 -22.64 0.84
C ASN A 44 2.47 -21.86 2.16
N CYS A 45 2.95 -20.61 2.14
CA CYS A 45 3.18 -19.72 3.29
C CYS A 45 4.16 -20.22 4.37
N GLY A 46 4.47 -21.52 4.41
CA GLY A 46 5.49 -22.11 5.26
C GLY A 46 5.12 -22.25 6.74
N PHE A 47 3.87 -21.97 7.15
CA PHE A 47 3.48 -22.06 8.56
C PHE A 47 3.52 -23.49 9.10
N THR A 48 4.28 -23.68 10.17
CA THR A 48 4.22 -24.86 11.02
C THR A 48 2.96 -24.85 11.89
N ASP A 49 2.54 -26.04 12.35
CA ASP A 49 1.40 -26.16 13.27
C ASP A 49 1.60 -25.35 14.57
N ARG A 50 2.86 -25.21 15.03
CA ARG A 50 3.19 -24.41 16.21
C ARG A 50 2.97 -22.92 15.98
N GLU A 51 3.41 -22.39 14.85
CA GLU A 51 3.19 -20.98 14.50
C GLU A 51 1.70 -20.67 14.32
N ARG A 52 0.93 -21.59 13.70
CA ARG A 52 -0.54 -21.47 13.61
C ARG A 52 -1.17 -21.42 14.99
N ALA A 53 -0.74 -22.30 15.89
CA ALA A 53 -1.26 -22.33 17.26
C ALA A 53 -0.92 -21.05 18.04
N GLU A 54 0.24 -20.42 17.84
CA GLU A 54 0.57 -19.14 18.48
C GLU A 54 -0.29 -17.99 17.93
N LEU A 55 -0.49 -17.90 16.61
CA LEU A 55 -1.35 -16.88 15.99
C LEU A 55 -2.79 -16.97 16.49
N GLN A 56 -3.29 -18.18 16.74
CA GLN A 56 -4.63 -18.40 17.29
C GLN A 56 -4.81 -17.83 18.71
N LYS A 57 -3.73 -17.58 19.45
CA LYS A 57 -3.79 -17.00 20.81
C LYS A 57 -4.04 -15.50 20.81
N LEU A 58 -3.85 -14.80 19.69
CA LEU A 58 -4.11 -13.37 19.60
C LEU A 58 -5.59 -13.13 19.87
N ALA A 59 -5.95 -12.51 21.00
CA ALA A 59 -7.34 -12.17 21.31
C ALA A 59 -7.73 -10.95 20.45
N GLY A 60 -8.65 -11.14 19.50
CA GLY A 60 -9.16 -10.05 18.67
C GLY A 60 -9.90 -9.04 19.56
N ASN A 61 -9.40 -7.81 19.59
CA ASN A 61 -10.14 -6.65 20.06
C ASN A 61 -9.90 -5.50 19.08
N ASP A 62 -10.72 -4.44 19.18
CA ASP A 62 -10.69 -3.35 18.22
C ASP A 62 -9.34 -2.63 18.17
N ASP A 63 -8.69 -2.47 19.32
CA ASP A 63 -7.37 -1.84 19.42
C ASP A 63 -6.28 -2.66 18.73
N LEU A 64 -6.24 -3.98 18.99
CA LEU A 64 -5.30 -4.90 18.36
C LEU A 64 -5.56 -4.97 16.87
N LYS A 65 -6.82 -5.03 16.45
CA LYS A 65 -7.19 -5.06 15.02
C LYS A 65 -6.73 -3.79 14.32
N ASN A 66 -6.94 -2.63 14.93
CA ASN A 66 -6.47 -1.36 14.38
C ASN A 66 -4.94 -1.27 14.33
N ALA A 67 -4.25 -1.73 15.39
CA ALA A 67 -2.79 -1.81 15.39
C ALA A 67 -2.26 -2.73 14.29
N PHE A 68 -2.90 -3.89 14.08
CA PHE A 68 -2.54 -4.84 13.03
C PHE A 68 -2.69 -4.23 11.63
N ARG A 69 -3.79 -3.52 11.37
CA ARG A 69 -3.98 -2.80 10.10
C ARG A 69 -2.86 -1.80 9.84
N LYS A 70 -2.48 -1.01 10.84
CA LYS A 70 -1.40 -0.01 10.72
C LYS A 70 -0.05 -0.66 10.42
N LEU A 71 0.30 -1.73 11.12
CA LEU A 71 1.55 -2.47 10.88
C LEU A 71 1.60 -3.08 9.48
N LEU A 72 0.50 -3.67 9.02
CA LEU A 72 0.42 -4.28 7.69
C LEU A 72 0.46 -3.23 6.58
N ALA A 73 -0.26 -2.12 6.77
CA ALA A 73 -0.27 -1.01 5.82
C ALA A 73 1.12 -0.37 5.68
N ASP A 74 1.81 -0.11 6.80
CA ASP A 74 3.17 0.43 6.81
C ASP A 74 4.16 -0.53 6.11
N HIS A 75 4.06 -1.83 6.39
CA HIS A 75 4.90 -2.82 5.71
C HIS A 75 4.67 -2.85 4.20
N ALA A 76 3.40 -2.83 3.75
CA ALA A 76 3.05 -2.79 2.33
C ALA A 76 3.53 -1.51 1.65
N ALA A 77 3.35 -0.35 2.31
CA ALA A 77 3.82 0.95 1.83
C ALA A 77 5.34 0.95 1.59
N GLY A 78 6.12 0.34 2.48
CA GLY A 78 7.58 0.21 2.28
C GLY A 78 7.96 -0.62 1.05
N ILE A 79 7.20 -1.67 0.71
CA ILE A 79 7.42 -2.46 -0.50
C ILE A 79 7.09 -1.63 -1.74
N VAL A 80 5.93 -0.97 -1.75
CA VAL A 80 5.48 -0.09 -2.85
C VAL A 80 6.49 1.03 -3.08
N PHE A 81 6.91 1.73 -2.02
CA PHE A 81 7.89 2.81 -2.11
C PHE A 81 9.17 2.36 -2.82
N ASN A 82 9.67 1.16 -2.51
CA ASN A 82 10.84 0.61 -3.18
C ASN A 82 10.58 0.33 -4.66
N ILE A 83 9.39 -0.17 -5.02
CA ILE A 83 9.01 -0.39 -6.43
C ILE A 83 8.95 0.94 -7.18
N LEU A 84 8.37 1.98 -6.58
CA LEU A 84 8.30 3.31 -7.19
C LEU A 84 9.69 3.91 -7.42
N ASN A 85 10.62 3.73 -6.48
CA ASN A 85 12.02 4.11 -6.68
C ASN A 85 12.68 3.41 -7.88
N LEU A 86 12.29 2.18 -8.21
CA LEU A 86 12.78 1.50 -9.42
C LEU A 86 12.21 2.13 -10.70
N PHE A 87 10.94 2.57 -10.69
CA PHE A 87 10.34 3.29 -11.82
C PHE A 87 10.91 4.70 -12.00
N ASP A 88 11.23 5.38 -10.90
CA ASP A 88 11.83 6.71 -10.91
C ASP A 88 13.33 6.69 -11.26
N GLY A 89 13.97 5.51 -11.21
CA GLY A 89 15.40 5.35 -11.43
C GLY A 89 16.26 5.86 -10.27
N THR A 90 15.68 6.02 -9.09
CA THR A 90 16.35 6.42 -7.85
C THR A 90 16.75 5.22 -6.98
N GLY A 91 16.32 4.01 -7.36
CA GLY A 91 16.73 2.75 -6.75
C GLY A 91 17.30 1.74 -7.75
N PHE A 92 17.91 0.68 -7.23
CA PHE A 92 18.50 -0.42 -8.00
C PHE A 92 18.01 -1.78 -7.49
N PRO A 93 17.81 -2.78 -8.37
CA PRO A 93 17.54 -4.15 -7.95
C PRO A 93 18.70 -4.68 -7.11
N LYS A 94 18.39 -5.31 -5.98
CA LYS A 94 19.40 -5.82 -5.04
C LYS A 94 20.21 -7.01 -5.57
N ASN A 95 19.78 -7.60 -6.67
CA ASN A 95 20.34 -8.81 -7.25
C ASN A 95 21.04 -8.58 -8.59
N ASP A 96 21.06 -7.34 -9.09
CA ASP A 96 21.71 -6.97 -10.35
C ASP A 96 21.98 -5.46 -10.36
N GLU A 97 23.17 -5.07 -9.89
CA GLU A 97 23.60 -3.68 -9.86
C GLU A 97 24.38 -3.28 -11.13
N ASP A 98 24.91 -4.25 -11.88
CA ASP A 98 25.85 -4.01 -12.98
C ASP A 98 25.18 -3.99 -14.36
N GLU A 99 24.12 -4.79 -14.58
CA GLU A 99 23.43 -4.88 -15.88
C GLU A 99 22.09 -4.14 -15.91
N TRP A 100 21.62 -3.66 -14.76
CA TRP A 100 20.34 -2.95 -14.67
C TRP A 100 20.38 -1.57 -15.33
N THR A 101 19.62 -1.41 -16.39
CA THR A 101 19.51 -0.15 -17.15
C THR A 101 18.27 0.67 -16.81
N GLY A 102 17.46 0.21 -15.84
CA GLY A 102 16.21 0.86 -15.45
C GLY A 102 14.97 0.33 -16.15
N ILE A 103 13.82 0.70 -15.61
CA ILE A 103 12.49 0.49 -16.19
C ILE A 103 11.72 1.81 -16.18
N LYS A 104 10.70 1.94 -17.02
CA LYS A 104 9.86 3.13 -17.08
C LYS A 104 8.40 2.75 -17.11
N LEU A 105 7.59 3.53 -16.40
CA LEU A 105 6.15 3.52 -16.52
C LEU A 105 5.73 4.57 -17.57
N VAL A 106 4.77 4.25 -18.43
CA VAL A 106 4.28 5.14 -19.50
C VAL A 106 2.76 5.00 -19.64
N ASP A 107 2.11 6.06 -20.08
CA ASP A 107 0.71 6.00 -20.51
C ASP A 107 0.60 5.08 -21.73
N GLU A 108 -0.37 4.16 -21.73
CA GLU A 108 -0.60 3.27 -22.88
C GLU A 108 -1.15 4.05 -24.09
N GLU A 109 -2.06 4.99 -23.83
CA GLU A 109 -2.61 5.92 -24.82
C GLU A 109 -2.25 7.37 -24.46
N PRO A 110 -1.05 7.85 -24.82
CA PRO A 110 -0.59 9.18 -24.45
C PRO A 110 -1.41 10.26 -25.15
N VAL A 111 -1.87 11.24 -24.38
CA VAL A 111 -2.54 12.43 -24.90
C VAL A 111 -1.52 13.57 -25.00
N GLU A 112 -1.28 14.10 -26.20
CA GLU A 112 -0.24 15.14 -26.43
C GLU A 112 -0.39 16.38 -25.53
N SER A 113 -1.61 16.73 -25.13
CA SER A 113 -1.89 17.87 -24.26
C SER A 113 -1.86 17.55 -22.76
N ALA A 114 -1.62 16.29 -22.38
CA ALA A 114 -1.58 15.90 -20.98
C ALA A 114 -0.34 16.50 -20.30
N THR A 115 -0.53 17.02 -19.08
CA THR A 115 0.59 17.45 -18.25
C THR A 115 1.39 16.22 -17.82
N PRO A 116 2.70 16.16 -18.10
CA PRO A 116 3.55 15.09 -17.58
C PRO A 116 3.53 15.08 -16.06
N VAL A 117 3.85 13.92 -15.47
CA VAL A 117 4.10 13.84 -14.03
C VAL A 117 5.18 14.84 -13.63
N ASP A 118 4.88 15.65 -12.62
CA ASP A 118 5.68 16.81 -12.22
C ASP A 118 6.76 16.49 -11.19
N ASP A 119 6.72 15.30 -10.60
CA ASP A 119 7.68 14.83 -9.60
C ASP A 119 7.90 13.30 -9.67
N TRP A 120 8.75 12.77 -8.80
CA TRP A 120 8.98 11.34 -8.65
C TRP A 120 7.79 10.65 -7.99
N LEU A 121 7.44 9.46 -8.49
CA LEU A 121 6.30 8.70 -7.98
C LEU A 121 6.45 8.34 -6.50
N HIS A 122 7.67 8.01 -6.05
CA HIS A 122 7.91 7.65 -4.65
C HIS A 122 7.70 8.81 -3.66
N ASP A 123 7.95 10.05 -4.08
CA ASP A 123 7.68 11.25 -3.28
C ASP A 123 6.17 11.55 -3.27
N LYS A 124 5.55 11.58 -4.46
CA LYS A 124 4.10 11.77 -4.60
C LYS A 124 3.27 10.71 -3.88
N PHE A 125 3.81 9.50 -3.71
CA PHE A 125 3.11 8.41 -3.04
C PHE A 125 2.63 8.80 -1.65
N TYR A 126 3.48 9.33 -0.78
CA TYR A 126 3.05 9.72 0.57
C TYR A 126 2.16 10.96 0.56
N GLU A 127 2.35 11.89 -0.38
CA GLU A 127 1.51 13.07 -0.52
C GLU A 127 0.06 12.70 -0.90
N THR A 128 -0.09 11.77 -1.85
CA THR A 128 -1.38 11.32 -2.38
C THR A 128 -2.21 10.55 -1.35
N TYR A 129 -1.62 10.17 -0.21
CA TYR A 129 -2.37 9.57 0.90
C TYR A 129 -3.49 10.48 1.41
N TRP A 130 -3.26 11.80 1.45
CA TRP A 130 -4.25 12.74 1.93
C TRP A 130 -5.44 12.89 0.97
N ASP A 131 -5.17 12.80 -0.33
CA ASP A 131 -6.21 12.76 -1.36
C ASP A 131 -7.06 11.50 -1.24
N TRP A 132 -6.42 10.33 -1.02
CA TRP A 132 -7.12 9.09 -0.72
C TRP A 132 -7.97 9.21 0.54
N LYS A 133 -7.42 9.78 1.62
CA LYS A 133 -8.15 10.01 2.87
C LYS A 133 -9.40 10.87 2.67
N ALA A 134 -9.36 11.85 1.77
CA ALA A 134 -10.51 12.70 1.47
C ALA A 134 -11.66 11.93 0.79
N ILE A 135 -11.38 10.87 0.02
CA ILE A 135 -12.38 10.15 -0.78
C ILE A 135 -12.78 8.76 -0.23
N ARG A 136 -11.96 8.15 0.64
CA ARG A 136 -12.16 6.78 1.16
C ARG A 136 -13.42 6.53 2.00
N GLY A 137 -14.08 7.60 2.45
CA GLY A 137 -15.25 7.56 3.33
C GLY A 137 -14.97 7.10 4.76
N HIS A 138 -16.00 7.12 5.61
CA HIS A 138 -15.90 6.74 7.02
C HIS A 138 -16.03 5.23 7.22
N LYS A 139 -15.02 4.60 7.84
CA LYS A 139 -14.97 3.14 8.05
C LYS A 139 -15.08 2.69 9.51
N GLY A 140 -15.21 3.63 10.46
CA GLY A 140 -15.20 3.33 11.90
C GLY A 140 -13.81 2.98 12.47
N TRP A 141 -12.77 3.06 11.63
CA TRP A 141 -11.36 2.92 11.98
C TRP A 141 -10.51 3.72 10.97
N GLN A 142 -9.25 3.99 11.29
CA GLN A 142 -8.34 4.77 10.45
C GLN A 142 -6.87 4.36 10.66
N LEU A 143 -6.06 4.54 9.62
CA LEU A 143 -4.62 4.22 9.65
C LEU A 143 -3.79 5.31 10.34
N ASP A 144 -4.24 6.56 10.26
CA ASP A 144 -3.58 7.72 10.83
C ASP A 144 -4.21 8.17 12.17
N THR A 145 -3.71 9.27 12.73
CA THR A 145 -4.28 9.95 13.90
C THR A 145 -4.65 11.41 13.60
N GLU A 146 -4.53 11.84 12.35
CA GLU A 146 -4.87 13.21 11.97
C GLU A 146 -6.39 13.37 12.00
N THR A 147 -6.89 14.19 12.91
CA THR A 147 -8.27 14.61 12.88
C THR A 147 -8.38 15.68 11.79
N SER A 148 -9.19 15.44 10.76
CA SER A 148 -9.50 16.45 9.74
C SER A 148 -9.96 17.73 10.45
N SER A 149 -9.11 18.76 10.46
CA SER A 149 -9.39 20.02 11.15
C SER A 149 -10.44 20.89 10.46
N ASP A 150 -11.04 20.42 9.37
CA ASP A 150 -11.92 21.22 8.50
C ASP A 150 -13.35 20.69 8.42
N GLN A 151 -13.92 20.32 9.57
CA GLN A 151 -15.38 20.43 9.77
C GLN A 151 -15.65 21.33 10.97
N VAL A 152 -15.39 22.62 10.78
CA VAL A 152 -16.05 23.68 11.56
C VAL A 152 -17.32 24.04 10.78
N ASP A 153 -18.45 24.00 11.50
CA ASP A 153 -19.83 24.24 11.06
C ASP A 153 -20.05 25.39 10.06
#